data_AF-A0A929J168-F1
#
_entry.id   AF-A0A929J168-F1
#
_cell.length_a   1.000
_cell.length_b   1.000
_cell.length_c   1.000
_cell.angle_alpha   90.00
_cell.angle_beta   90.00
_cell.angle_gamma   90.00
#
_symmetry.space_group_name_H-M   'P 1'
#
loop_
_entity.id
_entity.type
_entity.pdbx_description
1 polymer ?
#
loop_
_entity_poly.entity_id
_entity_poly.type
_entity_poly.pdbx_seq_one_letter_code
_entity_poly.pdbx_strand_id
1 'polypeptide(L)'
;MISGIFRLKALALLLILPQIAFSASPEAGEKSFQKCIACHTIGSGPLAGPDLKGVTARRDNAWLVRWIVEPDKMLAEGDAIATKLLGEFNNIPMPPMGITKAEAEDILAYIGKASGGESATPAPAPETSPVAPPVQGDAEIGKNLFLGRQSLANGAPACITCHANTDVGSMGGGTLGPDLTKVHSRYGGDVGLNSVLLTTPFPTMRGIFSEQPISETEVAHFIAYFTKTNELEEETVNTAFLIKGIGIGLLGLILVYILISLIWIKRFKGVRIPMVGK
;
A
#
# COMPACT_ATOMS: atom_id res chain seq x y z
N MET A 1 25.76 -64.36 -56.45
CA MET A 1 25.22 -65.09 -55.28
C MET A 1 26.19 -64.78 -54.14
N ILE A 2 25.90 -63.92 -53.16
CA ILE A 2 24.86 -64.03 -52.13
C ILE A 2 24.50 -62.62 -51.63
N SER A 3 23.20 -62.40 -51.48
CA SER A 3 22.53 -61.20 -50.96
C SER A 3 22.56 -61.18 -49.43
N GLY A 4 22.68 -60.01 -48.79
CA GLY A 4 22.80 -59.92 -47.33
C GLY A 4 22.55 -58.52 -46.75
N ILE A 5 21.30 -58.10 -46.80
CA ILE A 5 20.57 -57.21 -45.87
C ILE A 5 21.38 -56.80 -44.63
N PHE A 6 21.79 -55.53 -44.52
CA PHE A 6 22.04 -54.91 -43.21
C PHE A 6 21.27 -53.61 -43.06
N ARG A 7 20.50 -53.61 -41.98
CA ARG A 7 19.40 -52.73 -41.68
C ARG A 7 19.90 -51.34 -41.31
N LEU A 8 19.23 -50.36 -41.91
CA LEU A 8 18.75 -49.13 -41.27
C LEU A 8 18.66 -49.30 -39.73
N LYS A 9 19.47 -48.57 -38.96
CA LYS A 9 19.20 -48.05 -37.60
C LYS A 9 20.50 -47.64 -36.90
N ALA A 10 20.50 -46.41 -36.40
CA ALA A 10 21.44 -45.74 -35.49
C ALA A 10 22.02 -44.49 -36.19
N LEU A 11 21.90 -43.28 -35.67
CA LEU A 11 21.75 -42.87 -34.28
C LEU A 11 21.17 -41.45 -34.29
N ALA A 12 19.87 -41.30 -34.04
CA ALA A 12 19.33 -40.02 -33.59
C ALA A 12 19.81 -39.84 -32.15
N LEU A 13 21.01 -39.27 -31.98
CA LEU A 13 21.54 -38.84 -30.70
C LEU A 13 20.71 -37.62 -30.25
N LEU A 14 19.55 -37.92 -29.70
CA LEU A 14 18.67 -36.99 -29.02
C LEU A 14 19.49 -36.34 -27.89
N LEU A 15 19.74 -35.03 -28.02
CA LEU A 15 20.27 -34.19 -26.95
C LEU A 15 19.32 -34.28 -25.74
N ILE A 16 19.62 -35.18 -24.81
CA ILE A 16 19.04 -35.16 -23.47
C ILE A 16 19.80 -34.05 -22.73
N LEU A 17 19.35 -32.80 -22.87
CA LEU A 17 19.74 -31.78 -21.89
C LEU A 17 19.17 -32.23 -20.55
N PRO A 18 19.98 -32.29 -19.48
CA PRO A 18 19.44 -32.53 -18.15
C PRO A 18 18.47 -31.38 -17.87
N GLN A 19 17.19 -31.72 -17.74
CA GLN A 19 16.21 -30.79 -17.21
C GLN A 19 16.61 -30.57 -15.75
N ILE A 20 17.28 -29.45 -15.47
CA ILE A 20 17.53 -29.02 -14.09
C ILE A 20 16.14 -28.80 -13.50
N ALA A 21 15.67 -29.79 -12.74
CA ALA A 21 14.42 -29.68 -12.02
C ALA A 21 14.62 -28.59 -10.96
N PHE A 22 13.93 -27.48 -11.13
CA PHE A 22 13.86 -26.44 -10.12
C PHE A 22 13.13 -27.04 -8.91
N SER A 23 13.86 -27.32 -7.83
CA SER A 23 13.29 -27.74 -6.56
C SER A 23 13.16 -26.51 -5.69
N ALA A 24 11.96 -26.26 -5.19
CA ALA A 24 11.73 -25.18 -4.23
C ALA A 24 12.63 -25.38 -3.00
N SER A 25 13.28 -24.31 -2.54
CA SER A 25 14.14 -24.28 -1.35
C SER A 25 13.43 -23.52 -0.22
N PRO A 26 13.06 -24.20 0.89
CA PRO A 26 12.51 -23.52 2.05
C PRO A 26 13.44 -22.43 2.63
N GLU A 27 14.75 -22.60 2.52
CA GLU A 27 15.75 -21.64 3.01
C GLU A 27 15.78 -20.37 2.14
N ALA A 28 15.71 -20.52 0.81
CA ALA A 28 15.53 -19.37 -0.09
C ALA A 28 14.16 -18.69 0.12
N GLY A 29 13.15 -19.50 0.43
CA GLY A 29 11.80 -19.07 0.75
C GLY A 29 11.74 -18.19 2.00
N GLU A 30 12.44 -18.58 3.05
CA GLU A 30 12.53 -17.81 4.31
C GLU A 30 13.05 -16.38 4.10
N LYS A 31 14.11 -16.25 3.28
CA LYS A 31 14.69 -14.95 2.95
C LYS A 31 13.70 -14.08 2.16
N SER A 32 12.99 -14.69 1.21
CA SER A 32 12.01 -13.98 0.39
C SER A 32 10.74 -13.62 1.19
N PHE A 33 10.40 -14.43 2.18
CA PHE A 33 9.26 -14.24 3.08
C PHE A 33 9.39 -12.99 3.97
N GLN A 34 10.60 -12.43 4.14
CA GLN A 34 10.79 -11.16 4.86
C GLN A 34 9.97 -10.00 4.25
N LYS A 35 9.61 -10.07 2.96
CA LYS A 35 8.71 -9.10 2.31
C LYS A 35 7.24 -9.26 2.73
N CYS A 36 6.86 -10.39 3.31
CA CYS A 36 5.49 -10.75 3.65
C CYS A 36 5.14 -10.46 5.12
N ILE A 37 6.15 -10.41 6.00
CA ILE A 37 5.95 -10.33 7.46
C ILE A 37 5.27 -9.05 7.94
N ALA A 38 5.29 -7.99 7.12
CA ALA A 38 4.63 -6.73 7.45
C ALA A 38 3.11 -6.85 7.51
N CYS A 39 2.55 -7.80 6.74
CA CYS A 39 1.11 -7.99 6.66
C CYS A 39 0.66 -9.39 7.12
N HIS A 40 1.56 -10.36 7.11
CA HIS A 40 1.22 -11.76 7.35
C HIS A 40 2.02 -12.37 8.49
N THR A 41 1.36 -13.26 9.25
CA THR A 41 2.03 -14.14 10.20
C THR A 41 1.83 -15.59 9.81
N ILE A 42 2.56 -16.50 10.47
CA ILE A 42 2.38 -17.95 10.34
C ILE A 42 2.04 -18.50 11.73
N GLY A 43 0.75 -18.58 12.04
CA GLY A 43 0.23 -19.18 13.27
C GLY A 43 0.09 -18.21 14.44
N SER A 44 0.32 -16.91 14.22
CA SER A 44 0.18 -15.86 15.24
C SER A 44 -1.10 -15.03 15.03
N GLY A 45 -1.92 -15.38 14.04
CA GLY A 45 -3.19 -14.71 13.76
C GLY A 45 -3.09 -13.65 12.66
N PRO A 46 -4.25 -13.13 12.21
CA PRO A 46 -4.30 -12.10 11.18
C PRO A 46 -3.68 -10.77 11.66
N LEU A 47 -3.04 -10.05 10.74
CA LEU A 47 -2.61 -8.65 10.91
C LEU A 47 -3.35 -7.79 9.87
N ALA A 48 -2.62 -7.06 9.03
CA ALA A 48 -3.19 -6.39 7.86
C ALA A 48 -3.63 -7.39 6.77
N GLY A 49 -3.05 -8.59 6.75
CA GLY A 49 -3.44 -9.71 5.90
C GLY A 49 -3.72 -11.00 6.70
N PRO A 50 -4.26 -12.04 6.03
CA PRO A 50 -4.59 -13.32 6.67
C PRO A 50 -3.38 -14.06 7.23
N ASP A 51 -3.61 -14.84 8.28
CA ASP A 51 -2.64 -15.83 8.77
C ASP A 51 -2.39 -16.92 7.72
N LEU A 52 -1.10 -17.23 7.51
CA LEU A 52 -0.65 -18.13 6.45
C LEU A 52 -0.44 -19.57 6.92
N LYS A 53 -0.59 -19.87 8.23
CA LYS A 53 -0.44 -21.24 8.73
C LYS A 53 -1.41 -22.15 8.03
N GLY A 54 -0.91 -23.18 7.35
CA GLY A 54 -1.70 -24.18 6.61
C GLY A 54 -2.26 -23.69 5.27
N VAL A 55 -1.83 -22.53 4.76
CA VAL A 55 -2.37 -21.97 3.50
C VAL A 55 -2.12 -22.90 2.30
N THR A 56 -0.99 -23.59 2.27
CA THR A 56 -0.59 -24.53 1.21
C THR A 56 -1.45 -25.79 1.16
N ALA A 57 -2.12 -26.15 2.27
CA ALA A 57 -3.10 -27.22 2.31
C ALA A 57 -4.52 -26.72 2.01
N ARG A 58 -4.81 -25.44 2.30
CA ARG A 58 -6.14 -24.84 2.11
C ARG A 58 -6.42 -24.40 0.67
N ARG A 59 -5.39 -24.13 -0.13
CA ARG A 59 -5.53 -23.52 -1.46
C ARG A 59 -4.65 -24.22 -2.49
N ASP A 60 -5.12 -24.18 -3.73
CA ASP A 60 -4.37 -24.67 -4.87
C ASP A 60 -3.03 -23.93 -5.01
N ASN A 61 -1.96 -24.68 -5.27
CA ASN A 61 -0.61 -24.12 -5.37
C ASN A 61 -0.49 -23.16 -6.57
N ALA A 62 -1.07 -23.49 -7.74
CA ALA A 62 -0.99 -22.61 -8.91
C ALA A 62 -1.72 -21.28 -8.67
N TRP A 63 -2.85 -21.32 -7.96
CA TRP A 63 -3.54 -20.11 -7.50
C TRP A 63 -2.66 -19.29 -6.54
N LEU A 64 -2.02 -19.93 -5.56
CA LEU A 64 -1.15 -19.25 -4.60
C LEU A 64 0.07 -18.60 -5.26
N VAL A 65 0.75 -19.31 -6.17
CA VAL A 65 1.87 -18.76 -6.94
C VAL A 65 1.42 -17.55 -7.74
N ARG A 66 0.27 -17.65 -8.42
CA ARG A 66 -0.29 -16.53 -9.18
C ARG A 66 -0.60 -15.33 -8.27
N TRP A 67 -1.26 -15.56 -7.14
CA TRP A 67 -1.63 -14.51 -6.19
C TRP A 67 -0.42 -13.79 -5.60
N ILE A 68 0.66 -14.51 -5.31
CA ILE A 68 1.90 -13.91 -4.79
C ILE A 68 2.59 -13.03 -5.85
N VAL A 69 2.51 -13.41 -7.12
CA VAL A 69 3.21 -12.75 -8.23
C VAL A 69 2.41 -11.56 -8.80
N GLU A 70 1.09 -11.71 -8.96
CA GLU A 70 0.21 -10.74 -9.63
C GLU A 70 -1.14 -10.53 -8.91
N PRO A 71 -1.13 -10.12 -7.62
CA PRO A 71 -2.35 -9.94 -6.84
C PRO A 71 -3.25 -8.82 -7.40
N ASP A 72 -2.64 -7.76 -7.93
CA ASP A 72 -3.31 -6.63 -8.57
C ASP A 72 -4.11 -7.04 -9.80
N LYS A 73 -3.54 -7.90 -10.65
CA LYS A 73 -4.25 -8.42 -11.83
C LYS A 73 -5.38 -9.35 -11.44
N MET A 74 -5.18 -10.23 -10.46
CA MET A 74 -6.24 -11.13 -9.99
C MET A 74 -7.43 -10.36 -9.39
N LEU A 75 -7.17 -9.27 -8.67
CA LEU A 75 -8.22 -8.38 -8.19
C LEU A 75 -8.92 -7.64 -9.35
N ALA A 76 -8.18 -7.16 -10.34
CA ALA A 76 -8.75 -6.49 -11.52
C ALA A 76 -9.60 -7.42 -12.39
N GLU A 77 -9.23 -8.70 -12.47
CA GLU A 77 -10.00 -9.76 -13.13
C GLU A 77 -11.24 -10.19 -12.34
N GLY A 78 -11.37 -9.76 -11.08
CA GLY A 78 -12.49 -10.11 -10.21
C GLY A 78 -12.43 -11.55 -9.69
N ASP A 79 -11.24 -12.09 -9.41
CA ASP A 79 -11.09 -13.40 -8.77
C ASP A 79 -11.91 -13.45 -7.47
N ALA A 80 -12.87 -14.37 -7.40
CA ALA A 80 -13.86 -14.39 -6.32
C ALA A 80 -13.23 -14.59 -4.93
N ILE A 81 -12.12 -15.33 -4.84
CA ILE A 81 -11.42 -15.57 -3.57
C ILE A 81 -10.67 -14.30 -3.18
N ALA A 82 -9.95 -13.69 -4.11
CA ALA A 82 -9.21 -12.46 -3.90
C ALA A 82 -10.14 -11.30 -3.48
N THR A 83 -11.26 -11.10 -4.20
CA THR A 83 -12.23 -10.04 -3.88
C THR A 83 -12.89 -10.27 -2.51
N LYS A 84 -13.19 -11.53 -2.17
CA LYS A 84 -13.73 -11.85 -0.84
C LYS A 84 -12.72 -11.54 0.26
N LEU A 85 -11.46 -11.98 0.10
CA LEU A 85 -10.40 -11.69 1.06
C LEU A 85 -10.17 -10.18 1.19
N LEU A 86 -10.21 -9.42 0.09
CA LEU A 86 -10.08 -7.97 0.14
C LEU A 86 -11.11 -7.33 1.09
N GLY A 87 -12.38 -7.76 1.00
CA GLY A 87 -13.43 -7.29 1.91
C GLY A 87 -13.23 -7.71 3.37
N GLU A 88 -12.70 -8.91 3.62
CA GLU A 88 -12.42 -9.42 4.98
C GLU A 88 -11.24 -8.68 5.66
N PHE A 89 -10.31 -8.14 4.88
CA PHE A 89 -9.07 -7.51 5.36
C PHE A 89 -9.05 -5.99 5.09
N ASN A 90 -10.11 -5.30 5.53
CA ASN A 90 -10.24 -3.83 5.53
C ASN A 90 -10.06 -3.16 4.14
N ASN A 91 -10.33 -3.89 3.05
CA ASN A 91 -10.07 -3.45 1.68
C ASN A 91 -8.61 -3.03 1.42
N ILE A 92 -7.66 -3.63 2.13
CA ILE A 92 -6.22 -3.43 1.90
C ILE A 92 -5.79 -4.41 0.79
N PRO A 93 -5.50 -3.92 -0.43
CA PRO A 93 -5.03 -4.80 -1.49
C PRO A 93 -3.62 -5.30 -1.17
N MET A 94 -3.36 -6.59 -1.39
CA MET A 94 -1.99 -7.10 -1.38
C MET A 94 -1.22 -6.49 -2.56
N PRO A 95 -0.16 -5.70 -2.31
CA PRO A 95 0.57 -5.06 -3.40
C PRO A 95 1.45 -6.06 -4.16
N PRO A 96 1.79 -5.79 -5.44
CA PRO A 96 2.79 -6.58 -6.14
C PRO A 96 4.16 -6.38 -5.48
N MET A 97 4.72 -7.47 -4.94
CA MET A 97 5.98 -7.45 -4.19
C MET A 97 7.23 -7.68 -5.05
N GLY A 98 7.06 -7.75 -6.38
CA GLY A 98 8.15 -8.02 -7.32
C GLY A 98 8.73 -9.43 -7.13
N ILE A 99 7.87 -10.40 -6.85
CA ILE A 99 8.22 -11.79 -6.62
C ILE A 99 8.09 -12.57 -7.94
N THR A 100 9.11 -13.34 -8.28
CA THR A 100 9.08 -14.27 -9.41
C THR A 100 8.33 -15.56 -9.06
N LYS A 101 7.90 -16.32 -10.07
CA LYS A 101 7.23 -17.63 -9.82
C LYS A 101 8.12 -18.60 -9.02
N ALA A 102 9.42 -18.60 -9.31
CA ALA A 102 10.41 -19.41 -8.60
C ALA A 102 10.48 -19.03 -7.11
N GLU A 103 10.63 -17.73 -6.80
CA GLU A 103 10.62 -17.24 -5.43
C GLU A 103 9.28 -17.50 -4.73
N ALA A 104 8.14 -17.45 -5.45
CA ALA A 104 6.84 -17.77 -4.88
C ALA A 104 6.75 -19.24 -4.46
N GLU A 105 7.26 -20.17 -5.26
CA GLU A 105 7.36 -21.60 -4.90
C GLU A 105 8.26 -21.81 -3.68
N ASP A 106 9.41 -21.13 -3.63
CA ASP A 106 10.30 -21.15 -2.46
C ASP A 106 9.59 -20.66 -1.19
N ILE A 107 8.87 -19.52 -1.28
CA ILE A 107 8.06 -18.97 -0.18
C ILE A 107 6.99 -19.96 0.27
N LEU A 108 6.27 -20.61 -0.66
CA LEU A 108 5.25 -21.60 -0.32
C LEU A 108 5.85 -22.84 0.34
N ALA A 109 7.03 -23.29 -0.10
CA ALA A 109 7.75 -24.38 0.54
C ALA A 109 8.14 -24.03 1.99
N TYR A 110 8.62 -22.80 2.22
CA TYR A 110 8.90 -22.28 3.56
C TYR A 110 7.63 -22.25 4.43
N ILE A 111 6.54 -21.66 3.94
CA ILE A 111 5.27 -21.57 4.68
C ILE A 111 4.74 -22.98 5.02
N GLY A 112 4.81 -23.92 4.07
CA GLY A 112 4.41 -25.31 4.29
C GLY A 112 5.20 -25.97 5.41
N LYS A 113 6.54 -25.83 5.40
CA LYS A 113 7.44 -26.33 6.46
C LYS A 113 7.12 -25.69 7.81
N ALA A 114 6.95 -24.37 7.86
CA ALA A 114 6.62 -23.63 9.07
C ALA A 114 5.22 -23.95 9.63
N SER A 115 4.30 -24.41 8.78
CA SER A 115 2.92 -24.72 9.17
C SER A 115 2.73 -26.11 9.78
N GLY A 116 3.62 -27.07 9.48
CA GLY A 116 3.47 -28.50 9.81
C GLY A 116 4.28 -29.00 11.01
N GLY A 117 5.04 -28.13 11.70
CA GLY A 117 5.72 -28.48 12.94
C GLY A 117 4.80 -28.33 14.16
N GLU A 118 4.74 -29.36 15.02
CA GLU A 118 4.18 -29.30 16.38
C GLU A 118 4.81 -28.11 17.11
N SER A 119 4.05 -27.01 17.23
CA SER A 119 4.60 -25.69 17.55
C SER A 119 5.83 -25.35 16.70
N ALA A 120 5.62 -24.59 15.62
CA ALA A 120 6.62 -23.58 15.33
C ALA A 120 6.85 -22.82 16.65
N THR A 121 7.95 -23.12 17.35
CA THR A 121 8.72 -22.07 18.02
C THR A 121 8.61 -20.89 17.07
N PRO A 122 8.09 -19.73 17.51
CA PRO A 122 7.93 -18.58 16.65
C PRO A 122 9.17 -18.53 15.77
N ALA A 123 9.00 -18.55 14.44
CA ALA A 123 10.09 -18.13 13.55
C ALA A 123 10.69 -16.94 14.27
N PRO A 124 11.98 -16.98 14.69
CA PRO A 124 12.48 -16.04 15.66
C PRO A 124 12.02 -14.69 15.16
N ALA A 125 11.19 -14.03 15.98
CA ALA A 125 11.00 -12.60 15.83
C ALA A 125 12.40 -12.09 15.53
N PRO A 126 12.59 -11.34 14.41
CA PRO A 126 13.91 -11.01 13.87
C PRO A 126 14.83 -10.81 15.05
N GLU A 127 15.88 -11.65 15.12
CA GLU A 127 16.72 -11.87 16.30
C GLU A 127 16.66 -10.68 17.22
N THR A 128 16.37 -10.91 18.50
CA THR A 128 16.47 -9.92 19.57
C THR A 128 17.85 -9.26 19.57
N SER A 129 18.10 -8.32 18.64
CA SER A 129 18.56 -7.00 19.01
C SER A 129 17.64 -6.60 20.15
N PRO A 130 18.20 -6.22 21.31
CA PRO A 130 17.38 -5.90 22.46
C PRO A 130 16.31 -4.93 21.97
N VAL A 131 15.04 -5.37 22.05
CA VAL A 131 13.93 -4.44 21.96
C VAL A 131 14.18 -3.55 23.16
N ALA A 132 14.84 -2.43 22.89
CA ALA A 132 14.79 -1.29 23.76
C ALA A 132 13.31 -1.13 24.09
N PRO A 133 12.95 -0.88 25.37
CA PRO A 133 11.55 -0.66 25.75
C PRO A 133 10.90 0.23 24.69
N PRO A 134 9.69 -0.12 24.20
CA PRO A 134 9.09 0.54 23.04
C PRO A 134 9.29 2.02 23.24
N VAL A 135 10.08 2.63 22.35
CA VAL A 135 10.45 4.04 22.49
C VAL A 135 9.11 4.74 22.59
N GLN A 136 8.85 5.37 23.73
CA GLN A 136 7.53 5.95 23.95
C GLN A 136 7.36 7.08 22.94
N GLY A 137 6.47 6.87 21.99
CA GLY A 137 6.17 7.86 20.97
C GLY A 137 5.50 9.08 21.56
N ASP A 138 5.93 10.25 21.11
CA ASP A 138 5.24 11.53 21.30
C ASP A 138 4.43 11.86 20.05
N ALA A 139 3.11 12.02 20.22
CA ALA A 139 2.17 12.30 19.13
C ALA A 139 2.37 13.68 18.49
N GLU A 140 2.86 14.67 19.24
CA GLU A 140 3.12 16.01 18.71
C GLU A 140 4.39 16.01 17.85
N ILE A 141 5.42 15.25 18.27
CA ILE A 141 6.58 15.00 17.41
C ILE A 141 6.16 14.26 16.14
N GLY A 142 5.32 13.22 16.26
CA GLY A 142 4.80 12.47 15.12
C GLY A 142 4.02 13.36 14.15
N LYS A 143 3.20 14.28 14.67
CA LYS A 143 2.52 15.31 13.88
C LYS A 143 3.49 16.22 13.16
N ASN A 144 4.54 16.70 13.84
CA ASN A 144 5.53 17.60 13.24
C ASN A 144 6.36 16.92 12.14
N LEU A 145 6.68 15.64 12.30
CA LEU A 145 7.31 14.80 11.27
C LEU A 145 6.36 14.59 10.08
N PHE A 146 5.10 14.24 10.34
CA PHE A 146 4.08 14.06 9.31
C PHE A 146 3.92 15.33 8.46
N LEU A 147 3.86 16.49 9.12
CA LEU A 147 3.70 17.81 8.51
C LEU A 147 4.96 18.35 7.84
N GLY A 148 6.13 17.74 8.08
CA GLY A 148 7.42 18.28 7.62
C GLY A 148 7.85 19.55 8.33
N ARG A 149 7.27 19.86 9.49
CA ARG A 149 7.78 20.92 10.39
C ARG A 149 9.08 20.48 11.06
N GLN A 150 9.21 19.18 11.26
CA GLN A 150 10.44 18.51 11.64
C GLN A 150 10.84 17.57 10.51
N SER A 151 12.11 17.61 10.11
CA SER A 151 12.64 16.72 9.08
C SER A 151 12.87 15.32 9.63
N LEU A 152 12.67 14.31 8.76
CA LEU A 152 13.09 12.95 9.05
C LEU A 152 14.63 12.86 9.06
N ALA A 153 15.17 12.05 9.95
CA ALA A 153 16.61 11.92 10.22
C ALA A 153 17.40 11.53 8.97
N ASN A 154 16.84 10.66 8.14
CA ASN A 154 17.47 10.18 6.92
C ASN A 154 17.10 11.01 5.67
N GLY A 155 16.46 12.17 5.83
CA GLY A 155 16.18 13.10 4.75
C GLY A 155 14.97 12.74 3.87
N ALA A 156 14.19 11.75 4.26
CA ALA A 156 12.95 11.38 3.58
C ALA A 156 11.92 12.54 3.55
N PRO A 157 11.09 12.62 2.49
CA PRO A 157 10.04 13.63 2.41
C PRO A 157 8.98 13.40 3.48
N ALA A 158 8.41 14.49 3.97
CA ALA A 158 7.31 14.45 4.92
C ALA A 158 6.07 13.77 4.33
N CYS A 159 5.39 12.97 5.15
CA CYS A 159 4.23 12.18 4.73
C CYS A 159 3.10 13.05 4.14
N ILE A 160 2.89 14.26 4.69
CA ILE A 160 1.85 15.20 4.22
C ILE A 160 2.00 15.55 2.73
N THR A 161 3.18 15.44 2.16
CA THR A 161 3.42 15.73 0.73
C THR A 161 2.56 14.86 -0.17
N CYS A 162 2.32 13.61 0.24
CA CYS A 162 1.55 12.64 -0.52
C CYS A 162 0.24 12.27 0.15
N HIS A 163 0.17 12.30 1.48
CA HIS A 163 -0.97 11.82 2.26
C HIS A 163 -1.73 12.95 2.95
N ALA A 164 -3.02 12.73 3.17
CA ALA A 164 -3.87 13.55 4.00
C ALA A 164 -4.06 12.94 5.40
N ASN A 165 -4.47 13.78 6.36
CA ASN A 165 -4.96 13.37 7.67
C ASN A 165 -5.99 14.39 8.17
N THR A 166 -7.14 13.95 8.69
CA THR A 166 -8.20 14.85 9.15
C THR A 166 -7.71 15.88 10.18
N ASP A 167 -6.74 15.54 11.04
CA ASP A 167 -6.20 16.44 12.07
C ASP A 167 -5.50 17.70 11.51
N VAL A 168 -5.14 17.69 10.22
CA VAL A 168 -4.51 18.85 9.55
C VAL A 168 -5.50 19.68 8.73
N GLY A 169 -6.78 19.30 8.74
CA GLY A 169 -7.89 19.98 8.07
C GLY A 169 -8.02 19.65 6.58
N SER A 170 -9.17 19.99 5.99
CA SER A 170 -9.57 19.63 4.61
C SER A 170 -8.70 20.19 3.47
N MET A 171 -7.78 21.11 3.76
CA MET A 171 -6.81 21.65 2.80
C MET A 171 -5.36 21.24 3.11
N GLY A 172 -5.14 20.45 4.16
CA GLY A 172 -3.83 20.00 4.61
C GLY A 172 -3.50 18.61 4.09
N GLY A 173 -2.73 18.52 3.00
CA GLY A 173 -2.10 17.27 2.59
C GLY A 173 -2.19 16.94 1.12
N GLY A 174 -1.41 15.92 0.75
CA GLY A 174 -1.37 15.37 -0.59
C GLY A 174 -2.53 14.42 -0.84
N THR A 175 -2.95 14.36 -2.11
CA THR A 175 -4.00 13.44 -2.60
C THR A 175 -3.42 12.28 -3.41
N LEU A 176 -2.09 12.17 -3.46
CA LEU A 176 -1.39 11.11 -4.21
C LEU A 176 -1.49 9.76 -3.48
N GLY A 177 -1.41 9.79 -2.16
CA GLY A 177 -1.58 8.65 -1.27
C GLY A 177 -2.95 8.65 -0.59
N PRO A 178 -3.36 7.51 -0.01
CA PRO A 178 -4.59 7.42 0.77
C PRO A 178 -4.55 8.30 2.03
N ASP A 179 -5.72 8.64 2.54
CA ASP A 179 -5.85 9.28 3.85
C ASP A 179 -5.34 8.36 4.97
N LEU A 180 -4.50 8.91 5.86
CA LEU A 180 -3.85 8.15 6.94
C LEU A 180 -4.54 8.32 8.30
N THR A 181 -5.69 8.98 8.39
CA THR A 181 -6.41 9.22 9.65
C THR A 181 -6.67 7.93 10.42
N LYS A 182 -7.16 6.89 9.73
CA LYS A 182 -7.44 5.56 10.30
C LYS A 182 -6.34 4.53 10.03
N VAL A 183 -5.11 4.96 9.68
CA VAL A 183 -4.03 4.04 9.30
C VAL A 183 -3.68 3.05 10.41
N HIS A 184 -3.83 3.46 11.68
CA HIS A 184 -3.56 2.63 12.84
C HIS A 184 -4.47 1.40 12.90
N SER A 185 -5.79 1.58 12.94
CA SER A 185 -6.73 0.45 12.94
C SER A 185 -6.69 -0.33 11.63
N ARG A 186 -6.50 0.36 10.49
CA ARG A 186 -6.41 -0.26 9.16
C ARG A 186 -5.34 -1.36 9.13
N TYR A 187 -4.15 -1.09 9.66
CA TYR A 187 -3.03 -2.04 9.66
C TYR A 187 -2.90 -2.87 10.94
N GLY A 188 -3.97 -3.03 11.74
CA GLY A 188 -3.95 -3.94 12.89
C GLY A 188 -3.23 -3.38 14.13
N GLY A 189 -3.25 -2.06 14.30
CA GLY A 189 -2.70 -1.35 15.45
C GLY A 189 -1.18 -1.18 15.40
N ASP A 190 -0.57 -0.99 16.58
CA ASP A 190 0.85 -0.65 16.72
C ASP A 190 1.77 -1.64 15.99
N VAL A 191 1.51 -2.95 16.14
CA VAL A 191 2.39 -4.01 15.63
C VAL A 191 2.43 -4.02 14.10
N GLY A 192 1.26 -4.05 13.46
CA GLY A 192 1.21 -4.08 12.00
C GLY A 192 1.60 -2.74 11.38
N LEU A 193 1.20 -1.62 11.98
CA LEU A 193 1.60 -0.29 11.52
C LEU A 193 3.12 -0.08 11.64
N ASN A 194 3.75 -0.53 12.72
CA ASN A 194 5.20 -0.47 12.89
C ASN A 194 5.93 -1.14 11.73
N SER A 195 5.50 -2.35 11.35
CA SER A 195 6.14 -3.07 10.26
C SER A 195 5.93 -2.38 8.91
N VAL A 196 4.73 -1.83 8.65
CA VAL A 196 4.44 -1.08 7.42
C VAL A 196 5.28 0.19 7.32
N LEU A 197 5.48 0.92 8.42
CA LEU A 197 6.28 2.15 8.44
C LEU A 197 7.79 1.87 8.29
N LEU A 198 8.30 0.78 8.88
CA LEU A 198 9.71 0.41 8.72
C LEU A 198 10.03 -0.15 7.34
N THR A 199 9.12 -0.94 6.76
CA THR A 199 9.38 -1.64 5.49
C THR A 199 8.90 -0.89 4.25
N THR A 200 7.95 0.05 4.41
CA THR A 200 7.31 0.84 3.34
C THR A 200 7.05 0.02 2.06
N PRO A 201 6.27 -1.08 2.14
CA PRO A 201 6.25 -2.10 1.11
C PRO A 201 5.50 -1.68 -0.16
N PHE A 202 4.95 -0.46 -0.24
CA PHE A 202 4.18 0.01 -1.38
C PHE A 202 5.11 0.51 -2.50
N PRO A 203 4.91 0.13 -3.78
CA PRO A 203 5.81 0.49 -4.88
C PRO A 203 6.18 1.98 -4.94
N THR A 204 5.21 2.88 -4.75
CA THR A 204 5.42 4.34 -4.78
C THR A 204 6.25 4.85 -3.60
N MET A 205 6.09 4.26 -2.42
CA MET A 205 6.85 4.66 -1.22
C MET A 205 8.23 4.00 -1.18
N ARG A 206 8.30 2.72 -1.55
CA ARG A 206 9.52 1.91 -1.53
C ARG A 206 10.67 2.58 -2.27
N GLY A 207 10.40 3.16 -3.45
CA GLY A 207 11.44 3.83 -4.24
C GLY A 207 12.11 5.03 -3.55
N ILE A 208 11.46 5.64 -2.56
CA ILE A 208 11.99 6.77 -1.78
C ILE A 208 12.59 6.25 -0.47
N PHE A 209 11.81 5.47 0.28
CA PHE A 209 12.14 5.07 1.64
C PHE A 209 13.13 3.89 1.71
N SER A 210 13.42 3.20 0.60
CA SER A 210 14.52 2.23 0.55
C SER A 210 15.89 2.90 0.66
N GLU A 211 16.03 4.13 0.15
CA GLU A 211 17.27 4.91 0.23
C GLU A 211 17.31 5.77 1.51
N GLN A 212 16.14 6.22 1.96
CA GLN A 212 15.98 7.11 3.12
C GLN A 212 15.01 6.48 4.13
N PRO A 213 15.43 5.45 4.88
CA PRO A 213 14.54 4.69 5.76
C PRO A 213 14.05 5.54 6.94
N ILE A 214 12.88 5.19 7.48
CA ILE A 214 12.37 5.81 8.72
C ILE A 214 13.03 5.12 9.92
N SER A 215 13.53 5.88 10.89
CA SER A 215 14.13 5.29 12.10
C SER A 215 13.08 4.75 13.07
N GLU A 216 13.45 3.79 13.92
CA GLU A 216 12.54 3.19 14.90
C GLU A 216 11.93 4.21 15.87
N THR A 217 12.70 5.24 16.25
CA THR A 217 12.22 6.33 17.12
C THR A 217 11.16 7.16 16.43
N GLU A 218 11.36 7.50 15.15
CA GLU A 218 10.38 8.22 14.33
C GLU A 218 9.12 7.39 14.11
N VAL A 219 9.26 6.08 13.89
CA VAL A 219 8.12 5.17 13.77
C VAL A 219 7.28 5.18 15.05
N ALA A 220 7.90 5.16 16.23
CA ALA A 220 7.16 5.28 17.48
C ALA A 220 6.37 6.61 17.58
N HIS A 221 6.97 7.73 17.17
CA HIS A 221 6.28 9.02 17.11
C HIS A 221 5.09 9.00 16.13
N PHE A 222 5.27 8.40 14.96
CA PHE A 222 4.18 8.23 13.99
C PHE A 222 3.06 7.36 14.53
N ILE A 223 3.36 6.24 15.18
CA ILE A 223 2.35 5.38 15.81
C ILE A 223 1.57 6.17 16.86
N ALA A 224 2.24 6.91 17.75
CA ALA A 224 1.56 7.72 18.75
C ALA A 224 0.63 8.79 18.13
N TYR A 225 1.06 9.42 17.04
CA TYR A 225 0.23 10.37 16.29
C TYR A 225 -0.98 9.67 15.64
N PHE A 226 -0.77 8.57 14.93
CA PHE A 226 -1.83 7.87 14.22
C PHE A 226 -2.81 7.16 15.16
N THR A 227 -2.40 6.75 16.35
CA THR A 227 -3.31 6.29 17.41
C THR A 227 -4.29 7.39 17.80
N LYS A 228 -3.81 8.63 17.95
CA LYS A 228 -4.66 9.78 18.26
C LYS A 228 -5.60 10.13 17.11
N THR A 229 -5.12 10.13 15.86
CA THR A 229 -5.97 10.45 14.71
C THR A 229 -6.96 9.34 14.38
N ASN A 230 -6.70 8.10 14.83
CA ASN A 230 -7.61 6.97 14.63
C ASN A 230 -8.97 7.15 15.32
N GLU A 231 -9.09 8.07 16.28
CA GLU A 231 -10.37 8.42 16.92
C GLU A 231 -11.18 9.41 16.08
N LEU A 232 -10.55 10.14 15.14
CA LEU A 232 -11.20 11.13 14.29
C LEU A 232 -11.95 10.47 13.13
N GLU A 233 -13.10 11.03 12.73
CA GLU A 233 -13.78 10.59 11.51
C GLU A 233 -12.98 11.04 10.27
N GLU A 234 -12.90 10.20 9.24
CA GLU A 234 -12.33 10.62 7.96
C GLU A 234 -13.28 11.68 7.37
N GLU A 235 -12.76 12.89 7.09
CA GLU A 235 -13.57 13.92 6.43
C GLU A 235 -13.84 13.49 4.98
N THR A 236 -14.92 12.76 4.79
CA THR A 236 -15.49 12.55 3.46
C THR A 236 -16.02 13.89 2.97
N VAL A 237 -15.60 14.31 1.78
CA VAL A 237 -16.13 15.53 1.15
C VAL A 237 -17.63 15.33 0.98
N ASN A 238 -18.41 15.90 1.89
CA ASN A 238 -19.85 15.72 1.86
C ASN A 238 -20.36 16.37 0.57
N THR A 239 -20.88 15.55 -0.35
CA THR A 239 -21.40 16.01 -1.65
C THR A 239 -22.40 17.15 -1.48
N ALA A 240 -23.16 17.17 -0.39
CA ALA A 240 -24.09 18.26 -0.07
C ALA A 240 -23.36 19.57 0.30
N PHE A 241 -22.21 19.50 0.97
CA PHE A 241 -21.37 20.67 1.25
C PHE A 241 -20.74 21.24 -0.02
N LEU A 242 -20.26 20.38 -0.93
CA LEU A 242 -19.77 20.79 -2.25
C LEU A 242 -20.86 21.45 -3.10
N ILE A 243 -22.05 20.85 -3.18
CA ILE A 243 -23.17 21.41 -3.94
C ILE A 243 -23.61 22.76 -3.35
N LYS A 244 -23.68 22.88 -2.02
CA LYS A 244 -24.00 24.14 -1.36
C LYS A 244 -22.91 25.20 -1.57
N GLY A 245 -21.64 24.81 -1.51
CA GLY A 245 -20.50 25.69 -1.76
C GLY A 245 -20.49 26.24 -3.18
N ILE A 246 -20.69 25.39 -4.18
CA ILE A 246 -20.85 25.79 -5.58
C ILE A 246 -22.07 26.70 -5.75
N GLY A 247 -23.20 26.36 -5.10
CA GLY A 247 -24.41 27.16 -5.12
C GLY A 247 -24.19 28.58 -4.58
N ILE A 248 -23.53 28.71 -3.43
CA ILE A 248 -23.19 30.01 -2.83
C ILE A 248 -22.21 30.78 -3.73
N GLY A 249 -21.22 30.09 -4.30
CA GLY A 249 -20.26 30.69 -5.23
C GLY A 249 -20.92 31.25 -6.50
N LEU A 250 -21.81 30.48 -7.13
CA LEU A 250 -22.58 30.93 -8.30
C LEU A 250 -23.50 32.10 -7.95
N LEU A 251 -24.17 32.05 -6.79
CA LEU A 251 -25.05 33.12 -6.34
C LEU A 251 -24.27 34.41 -6.06
N GLY A 252 -23.08 34.30 -5.47
CA GLY A 252 -22.14 35.42 -5.30
C GLY A 252 -21.68 36.00 -6.63
N LEU A 253 -21.32 35.16 -7.61
CA LEU A 253 -20.90 35.61 -8.93
C LEU A 253 -22.04 36.32 -9.70
N ILE A 254 -23.26 35.81 -9.60
CA ILE A 254 -24.47 36.46 -10.16
C ILE A 254 -24.71 37.82 -9.49
N LEU A 255 -24.60 37.91 -8.16
CA LEU A 255 -24.75 39.16 -7.42
C LEU A 255 -23.71 40.21 -7.84
N VAL A 256 -22.44 39.81 -7.96
CA VAL A 256 -21.36 40.68 -8.44
C VAL A 256 -21.62 41.14 -9.87
N TYR A 257 -22.03 40.24 -10.76
CA TYR A 257 -22.39 40.58 -12.14
C TYR A 257 -23.54 41.59 -12.22
N ILE A 258 -24.60 41.40 -11.42
CA ILE A 258 -25.73 42.33 -11.33
C ILE A 258 -25.26 43.69 -10.80
N LEU A 259 -24.46 43.72 -9.74
CA LEU A 259 -23.89 44.95 -9.17
C LEU A 259 -23.07 45.73 -10.19
N ILE A 260 -22.15 45.06 -10.89
CA ILE A 260 -21.32 45.66 -11.94
C ILE A 260 -22.22 46.20 -13.06
N SER A 261 -23.22 45.42 -13.49
CA SER A 261 -24.17 45.82 -14.52
C SER A 261 -24.96 47.07 -14.12
N LEU A 262 -25.47 47.13 -12.89
CA LEU A 262 -26.22 48.29 -12.37
C LEU A 262 -25.36 49.55 -12.27
N ILE A 263 -24.09 49.41 -11.86
CA ILE A 263 -23.12 50.52 -11.81
C ILE A 263 -22.81 51.01 -13.24
N TRP A 264 -22.61 50.10 -14.19
CA TRP A 264 -22.29 50.43 -15.58
C TRP A 264 -23.47 51.03 -16.37
N ILE A 265 -24.72 50.63 -16.09
CA ILE A 265 -25.92 51.21 -16.70
C ILE A 265 -26.02 52.72 -16.43
N LYS A 266 -25.59 53.19 -15.25
CA LYS A 266 -25.56 54.62 -14.92
C LYS A 266 -24.36 55.34 -15.54
N ARG A 267 -23.25 54.64 -15.79
CA ARG A 267 -22.03 55.21 -16.39
C ARG A 267 -22.21 55.65 -17.84
N PHE A 268 -22.98 54.90 -18.64
CA PHE A 268 -23.23 55.27 -20.05
C PHE A 268 -24.24 56.41 -20.27
N LYS A 269 -25.01 56.81 -19.24
CA LYS A 269 -25.93 57.96 -19.33
C LYS A 269 -25.22 59.31 -19.20
N GLY A 270 -24.08 59.37 -18.51
CA GLY A 270 -23.31 60.61 -18.33
C GLY A 270 -22.51 61.05 -19.57
N VAL A 271 -22.18 60.12 -20.48
CA VAL A 271 -21.34 60.41 -21.66
C VAL A 271 -22.17 60.68 -22.93
N ARG A 272 -23.49 60.40 -22.91
CA ARG A 272 -24.42 60.79 -23.99
C ARG A 272 -25.17 62.07 -23.62
N ILE A 273 -24.43 63.13 -23.32
CA ILE A 273 -24.94 64.51 -23.38
C ILE A 273 -24.75 64.94 -24.86
N PRO A 274 -25.77 65.51 -25.52
CA PRO A 274 -25.95 65.36 -26.96
C PRO A 274 -24.93 66.14 -27.78
N MET A 275 -24.24 65.45 -28.70
CA MET A 275 -23.72 66.06 -29.93
C MET A 275 -24.82 66.19 -30.99
N VAL A 276 -26.03 66.56 -30.56
CA VAL A 276 -27.12 66.98 -31.46
C VAL A 276 -27.38 68.42 -31.10
N GLY A 277 -26.92 69.30 -31.99
CA GLY A 277 -26.72 70.72 -31.77
C GLY A 277 -28.00 71.53 -31.56
N LYS A 278 -27.75 72.78 -31.15
CA LYS A 278 -28.64 73.93 -31.31
C LYS A 278 -29.12 74.08 -32.75
#